data_AF-A0A8T4WD41-F1
#
_entry.id   AF-A0A8T4WD41-F1
#
_cell.length_a   1.000
_cell.length_b   1.000
_cell.length_c   1.000
_cell.angle_alpha   90.00
_cell.angle_beta   90.00
_cell.angle_gamma   90.00
#
_symmetry.space_group_name_H-M   'P 1'
#
loop_
_entity.id
_entity.type
_entity.pdbx_description
1 polymer ?
#
loop_
_entity_poly.entity_id
_entity_poly.type
_entity_poly.pdbx_seq_one_letter_code
_entity_poly.pdbx_strand_id
1 'polypeptide(L)'
;MTGSAGQQDMDNEYEDAINPRVILADERYELISEILDDVYKPGQKKWLLSDMLDEVFLHKYLGLPIFLLIMWAMFEFTFQVSEVFMAMIEAGFTYLGGLTSQIPIPWVASLVTDGIIGGVGFILVFLPPILFMYFAIALLENSGYLARAAFVMDRLMVKMGLHGKSFIPLLLGFGCTVPAVMASRTIEGKSNRFTTILISPLMSCAARLPVYVLVAGVFFPMISGTVVFSMYMLGIVMAVIMALIFKRTLFQQRASPLLMELPMYQMPTLRDTSIQTWERTMLFLKKAGTYLLAGSIILWFASSFGPAGFGV
;
A
#
# COMPACT_ATOMS: atom_id res chain seq x y z
N MET A 1 -31.25 -44.51 11.78
CA MET A 1 -30.05 -43.65 11.77
C MET A 1 -29.05 -44.29 10.81
N THR A 2 -29.22 -44.40 9.49
CA THR A 2 -29.65 -43.45 8.43
C THR A 2 -28.89 -42.12 8.46
N GLY A 3 -27.84 -42.00 7.64
CA GLY A 3 -27.30 -40.72 7.20
C GLY A 3 -25.79 -40.70 6.96
N SER A 4 -25.41 -40.45 5.70
CA SER A 4 -24.15 -39.78 5.27
C SER A 4 -22.87 -40.55 4.94
N ALA A 5 -22.93 -41.84 4.59
CA ALA A 5 -21.80 -42.52 3.92
C ALA A 5 -22.04 -42.79 2.42
N GLY A 6 -23.19 -42.39 1.85
CA GLY A 6 -23.60 -42.74 0.48
C GLY A 6 -23.60 -41.61 -0.55
N GLN A 7 -23.02 -40.44 -0.24
CA GLN A 7 -23.08 -39.26 -1.12
C GLN A 7 -21.75 -38.90 -1.78
N GLN A 8 -20.65 -39.60 -1.49
CA GLN A 8 -19.33 -39.29 -2.07
C GLN A 8 -18.85 -40.30 -3.12
N ASP A 9 -19.53 -41.45 -3.26
CA ASP A 9 -19.18 -42.47 -4.24
C ASP A 9 -20.16 -42.50 -5.44
N MET A 10 -21.15 -41.59 -5.49
CA MET A 10 -22.15 -41.49 -6.57
C MET A 10 -21.90 -40.34 -7.56
N ASP A 11 -20.79 -39.61 -7.42
CA ASP A 11 -20.44 -38.49 -8.32
C ASP A 11 -19.35 -38.85 -9.33
N ASN A 12 -18.86 -40.09 -9.35
CA ASN A 12 -17.71 -40.52 -10.15
C ASN A 12 -18.05 -41.55 -11.24
N GLU A 13 -19.33 -41.66 -11.63
CA GLU A 13 -19.80 -42.62 -12.65
C GLU A 13 -20.80 -42.01 -13.66
N TYR A 14 -20.73 -40.70 -13.89
CA TYR A 14 -21.48 -39.99 -14.94
C TYR A 14 -20.55 -39.28 -15.94
N GLU A 15 -19.47 -39.95 -16.31
CA GLU A 15 -18.53 -39.55 -17.35
C GLU A 15 -18.69 -40.52 -18.53
N ASP A 16 -19.73 -40.33 -19.37
CA ASP A 16 -19.78 -40.83 -20.77
C ASP A 16 -21.06 -40.52 -21.58
N ALA A 17 -22.03 -39.76 -21.05
CA ALA A 17 -23.11 -39.23 -21.88
C ALA A 17 -22.64 -37.94 -22.57
N ILE A 18 -22.02 -38.07 -23.74
CA ILE A 18 -21.66 -36.94 -24.61
C ILE A 18 -22.92 -36.08 -24.80
N ASN A 19 -22.95 -34.92 -24.16
CA ASN A 19 -24.14 -34.09 -24.09
C ASN A 19 -24.40 -33.53 -25.50
N PRO A 20 -25.51 -33.89 -26.17
CA PRO A 20 -25.72 -33.54 -27.59
C PRO A 20 -25.67 -32.04 -27.87
N ARG A 21 -25.92 -31.22 -26.83
CA ARG A 21 -25.82 -29.76 -26.88
C ARG A 21 -24.38 -29.24 -26.99
N VAL A 22 -23.41 -29.98 -26.47
CA VAL A 22 -21.98 -29.65 -26.55
C VAL A 22 -21.45 -29.96 -27.95
N ILE A 23 -21.81 -31.13 -28.50
CA ILE A 23 -21.44 -31.51 -29.88
C ILE A 23 -22.00 -30.49 -30.89
N LEU A 24 -23.28 -30.11 -30.75
CA LEU A 24 -23.92 -29.13 -31.63
C LEU A 24 -23.33 -27.72 -31.46
N ALA A 25 -22.79 -27.40 -30.28
CA ALA A 25 -22.09 -26.15 -30.05
C ALA A 25 -20.70 -26.18 -30.72
N ASP A 26 -19.96 -27.27 -30.59
CA ASP A 26 -18.65 -27.46 -31.22
C ASP A 26 -18.76 -27.37 -32.75
N GLU A 27 -19.70 -28.08 -33.39
CA GLU A 27 -19.93 -27.99 -34.84
C GLU A 27 -20.24 -26.55 -35.29
N ARG A 28 -21.03 -25.80 -34.49
CA ARG A 28 -21.32 -24.40 -34.78
C ARG A 28 -20.09 -23.52 -34.64
N TYR A 29 -19.27 -23.74 -33.63
CA TYR A 29 -18.03 -22.99 -33.45
C TYR A 29 -17.01 -23.30 -34.54
N GLU A 30 -16.96 -24.55 -35.02
CA GLU A 30 -16.10 -24.98 -36.12
C GLU A 30 -16.51 -24.29 -37.43
N LEU A 31 -17.82 -24.29 -37.73
CA LEU A 31 -18.37 -23.65 -38.93
C LEU A 31 -18.24 -22.11 -38.88
N ILE A 32 -18.38 -21.51 -37.69
CA ILE A 32 -18.10 -20.09 -37.46
C ILE A 32 -16.61 -19.80 -37.66
N SER A 33 -15.71 -20.67 -37.18
CA SER A 33 -14.25 -20.53 -37.35
C SER A 33 -13.85 -20.59 -38.82
N GLU A 34 -14.41 -21.51 -39.58
CA GLU A 34 -14.13 -21.67 -41.02
C GLU A 34 -14.57 -20.43 -41.83
N ILE A 35 -15.78 -19.91 -41.55
CA ILE A 35 -16.27 -18.67 -42.15
C ILE A 35 -15.41 -17.47 -41.73
N LEU A 36 -14.97 -17.45 -40.47
CA LEU A 36 -14.08 -16.41 -39.97
C LEU A 36 -12.73 -16.45 -40.70
N ASP A 37 -12.11 -17.61 -40.90
CA ASP A 37 -10.82 -17.71 -41.59
C ASP A 37 -10.88 -17.25 -43.06
N ASP A 38 -12.00 -17.49 -43.75
CA ASP A 38 -12.21 -17.06 -45.14
C ASP A 38 -12.46 -15.54 -45.28
N VAL A 39 -13.11 -14.92 -44.31
CA VAL A 39 -13.55 -13.51 -44.39
C VAL A 39 -12.63 -12.58 -43.60
N TYR A 40 -12.01 -13.08 -42.53
CA TYR A 40 -11.14 -12.31 -41.65
C TYR A 40 -9.72 -12.27 -42.21
N LYS A 41 -9.40 -11.18 -42.90
CA LYS A 41 -8.01 -10.80 -43.12
C LYS A 41 -7.53 -10.09 -41.85
N PRO A 42 -6.62 -10.67 -41.05
CA PRO A 42 -6.05 -9.96 -39.92
C PRO A 42 -5.39 -8.69 -40.47
N GLY A 43 -6.01 -7.54 -40.22
CA GLY A 43 -5.37 -6.26 -40.50
C GLY A 43 -4.04 -6.23 -39.76
N GLN A 44 -2.98 -5.73 -40.40
CA GLN A 44 -1.72 -5.49 -39.70
C GLN A 44 -2.04 -4.73 -38.42
N LYS A 45 -1.87 -5.39 -37.26
CA LYS A 45 -2.03 -4.73 -35.96
C LYS A 45 -1.01 -3.60 -35.95
N LYS A 46 -1.47 -2.38 -36.20
CA LYS A 46 -0.68 -1.19 -35.90
C LYS A 46 -0.48 -1.24 -34.39
N TRP A 47 0.75 -1.50 -33.98
CA TRP A 47 1.14 -1.46 -32.58
C TRP A 47 0.68 -0.13 -32.01
N LEU A 48 -0.32 -0.18 -31.14
CA LEU A 48 -0.74 1.00 -30.41
C LEU A 48 0.37 1.29 -29.39
N LEU A 49 0.55 2.56 -29.01
CA LEU A 49 1.51 2.91 -27.95
C LEU A 49 1.26 2.09 -26.67
N SER A 50 -0.01 1.75 -26.39
CA SER A 50 -0.40 0.85 -25.31
C SER A 50 0.24 -0.54 -25.42
N ASP A 51 0.27 -1.13 -26.62
CA ASP A 51 0.82 -2.48 -26.83
C ASP A 51 2.34 -2.49 -26.61
N MET A 52 3.03 -1.44 -27.07
CA MET A 52 4.48 -1.29 -26.87
C MET A 52 4.83 -1.09 -25.39
N LEU A 53 4.04 -0.27 -24.67
CA LEU A 53 4.22 -0.05 -23.24
C LEU A 53 3.97 -1.34 -22.46
N ASP A 54 2.91 -2.08 -22.78
CA ASP A 54 2.57 -3.34 -22.11
C ASP A 54 3.63 -4.42 -22.36
N GLU A 55 4.22 -4.51 -23.55
CA GLU A 55 5.32 -5.44 -23.83
C GLU A 55 6.53 -5.19 -22.90
N VAL A 56 6.85 -3.92 -22.64
CA VAL A 56 7.95 -3.54 -21.75
C VAL A 56 7.58 -3.74 -20.28
N PHE A 57 6.41 -3.25 -19.85
CA PHE A 57 6.01 -3.28 -18.44
C PHE A 57 5.59 -4.65 -17.94
N LEU A 58 5.04 -5.51 -18.81
CA LEU A 58 4.59 -6.86 -18.45
C LEU A 58 5.64 -7.94 -18.74
N HIS A 59 6.82 -7.57 -19.24
CA HIS A 59 7.87 -8.52 -19.53
C HIS A 59 8.28 -9.29 -18.25
N LYS A 60 8.41 -10.62 -18.36
CA LYS A 60 8.71 -11.52 -17.23
C LYS A 60 9.94 -11.10 -16.41
N TYR A 61 10.96 -10.56 -17.07
CA TYR A 61 12.23 -10.18 -16.44
C TYR A 61 12.43 -8.66 -16.31
N LEU A 62 11.84 -7.85 -17.19
CA LEU A 62 12.02 -6.38 -17.17
C LEU A 62 10.92 -5.69 -16.36
N GLY A 63 9.73 -6.30 -16.26
CA GLY A 63 8.61 -5.71 -15.52
C GLY A 63 8.93 -5.49 -14.04
N LEU A 64 9.61 -6.43 -13.37
CA LEU A 64 9.97 -6.29 -11.96
C LEU A 64 11.02 -5.19 -11.71
N PRO A 65 12.16 -5.12 -12.44
CA PRO A 65 13.10 -4.00 -12.34
C PRO A 65 12.47 -2.64 -12.66
N ILE A 66 11.68 -2.55 -13.73
CA ILE A 66 11.02 -1.29 -14.11
C ILE A 66 10.03 -0.87 -13.04
N PHE A 67 9.27 -1.81 -12.49
CA PHE A 67 8.40 -1.56 -11.35
C PHE A 67 9.17 -1.01 -10.15
N LEU A 68 10.28 -1.65 -9.75
CA LEU A 68 11.11 -1.18 -8.64
C LEU A 68 11.67 0.22 -8.90
N LEU A 69 12.07 0.51 -10.14
CA LEU A 69 12.55 1.83 -10.54
C LEU A 69 11.45 2.89 -10.43
N ILE A 70 10.24 2.61 -10.92
CA ILE A 70 9.11 3.55 -10.82
C ILE A 70 8.73 3.77 -9.35
N MET A 71 8.76 2.73 -8.52
CA MET A 71 8.52 2.88 -7.08
C MET A 71 9.61 3.69 -6.40
N TRP A 72 10.88 3.42 -6.73
CA TRP A 72 11.98 4.21 -6.20
C TRP A 72 11.86 5.69 -6.59
N ALA A 73 11.58 5.98 -7.86
CA ALA A 73 11.34 7.34 -8.34
C ALA A 73 10.15 8.02 -7.64
N MET A 74 9.06 7.28 -7.39
CA MET A 74 7.91 7.75 -6.63
C MET A 74 8.28 8.14 -5.19
N PHE A 75 9.02 7.29 -4.49
CA PHE A 75 9.48 7.56 -3.12
C PHE A 75 10.46 8.73 -3.08
N GLU A 76 11.44 8.75 -3.98
CA GLU A 76 12.43 9.82 -4.09
C GLU A 76 11.76 11.18 -4.35
N PHE A 77 10.86 11.24 -5.33
CA PHE A 77 10.07 12.42 -5.61
C PHE A 77 9.29 12.88 -4.37
N THR A 78 8.63 11.94 -3.70
CA THR A 78 7.84 12.25 -2.51
C THR A 78 8.71 12.84 -1.40
N PHE A 79 9.85 12.23 -1.08
CA PHE A 79 10.69 12.69 0.03
C PHE A 79 11.43 13.98 -0.28
N GLN A 80 12.07 14.09 -1.44
CA GLN A 80 12.81 15.30 -1.81
C GLN A 80 11.89 16.52 -1.86
N VAL A 81 10.71 16.39 -2.49
CA VAL A 81 9.79 17.53 -2.58
C VAL A 81 9.24 17.85 -1.20
N SER A 82 8.90 16.85 -0.39
CA SER A 82 8.32 17.07 0.94
C SER A 82 9.28 17.72 1.91
N GLU A 83 10.59 17.43 1.84
CA GLU A 83 11.60 17.99 2.75
C GLU A 83 11.56 19.52 2.80
N VAL A 84 11.42 20.16 1.64
CA VAL A 84 11.31 21.62 1.53
C VAL A 84 10.07 22.15 2.27
N PHE A 85 8.94 21.48 2.13
CA PHE A 85 7.70 21.87 2.80
C PHE A 85 7.72 21.56 4.30
N MET A 86 8.34 20.45 4.71
CA MET A 86 8.53 20.09 6.11
C MET A 86 9.33 21.16 6.84
N ALA A 87 10.49 21.54 6.30
CA ALA A 87 11.35 22.57 6.88
C ALA A 87 10.63 23.94 7.00
N MET A 88 9.83 24.30 6.00
CA MET A 88 9.03 25.55 6.03
C MET A 88 7.96 25.53 7.13
N ILE A 89 7.28 24.39 7.32
CA ILE A 89 6.29 24.22 8.39
C ILE A 89 6.98 24.25 9.75
N GLU A 90 8.08 23.50 9.92
CA GLU A 90 8.87 23.48 11.15
C GLU A 90 9.35 24.88 11.55
N ALA A 91 9.87 25.66 10.61
CA ALA A 91 10.29 27.03 10.86
C ALA A 91 9.11 27.93 11.32
N GLY A 92 7.94 27.78 10.68
CA GLY A 92 6.73 28.51 11.07
C GLY A 92 6.27 28.17 12.50
N PHE A 93 6.25 26.88 12.84
CA PHE A 93 5.86 26.43 14.18
C PHE A 93 6.89 26.79 15.26
N THR A 94 8.18 26.79 14.91
CA THR A 94 9.26 27.24 15.81
C THR A 94 9.12 28.73 16.13
N TYR A 95 8.79 29.56 15.14
CA TYR A 95 8.51 30.98 15.35
C TYR A 95 7.29 31.22 16.25
N LEU A 96 6.20 30.46 16.04
CA LEU A 96 5.02 30.48 16.90
C LEU A 96 5.30 30.02 18.34
N GLY A 97 6.16 29.01 18.50
CA GLY A 97 6.64 28.55 19.81
C GLY A 97 7.42 29.63 20.56
N GLY A 98 8.33 30.34 19.88
CA GLY A 98 9.12 31.42 20.49
C GLY A 98 8.31 32.65 20.91
N LEU A 99 7.14 32.88 20.32
CA LEU A 99 6.21 33.93 20.74
C LEU A 99 5.39 33.53 21.98
N THR A 100 5.07 32.24 22.11
CA THR A 100 4.23 31.73 23.19
C THR A 100 5.02 31.36 24.44
N SER A 101 6.35 31.22 24.34
CA SER A 101 7.26 31.08 25.49
C SER A 101 7.38 32.36 26.35
N GLN A 102 6.81 33.49 25.92
CA GLN A 102 6.76 34.74 26.69
C GLN A 102 5.64 34.77 27.74
N ILE A 103 4.84 33.70 27.85
CA ILE A 103 3.77 33.60 28.85
C ILE A 103 4.38 33.51 30.26
N PRO A 104 3.95 34.36 31.22
CA PRO A 104 4.57 34.46 32.54
C PRO A 104 4.33 33.24 33.46
N ILE A 105 3.47 32.30 33.07
CA ILE A 105 3.16 31.08 33.83
C ILE A 105 3.86 29.88 33.17
N PRO A 106 4.90 29.28 33.79
CA PRO A 106 5.75 28.27 33.16
C PRO A 106 5.00 27.00 32.69
N TRP A 107 4.05 26.51 33.48
CA TRP A 107 3.28 25.31 33.11
C TRP A 107 2.30 25.58 31.96
N VAL A 108 1.74 26.79 31.87
CA VAL A 108 0.87 27.19 30.75
C VAL A 108 1.69 27.42 29.49
N ALA A 109 2.88 28.04 29.62
CA ALA A 109 3.81 28.22 28.53
C ALA A 109 4.16 26.85 27.90
N SER A 110 4.67 25.90 28.71
CA SER A 110 5.04 24.55 28.23
C SER A 110 3.87 23.74 27.63
N LEU A 111 2.65 23.88 28.17
CA LEU A 111 1.46 23.23 27.60
C LEU A 111 1.14 23.77 26.21
N VAL A 112 1.23 25.09 26.03
CA VAL A 112 0.91 25.75 24.77
C VAL A 112 2.03 25.53 23.75
N THR A 113 3.29 25.73 24.14
CA THR A 113 4.46 25.57 23.24
C THR A 113 4.69 24.12 22.86
N ASP A 114 4.86 23.23 23.82
CA ASP A 114 5.35 21.87 23.57
C ASP A 114 4.20 20.88 23.42
N GLY A 115 3.13 21.05 24.20
CA GLY A 115 1.95 20.20 24.14
C GLY A 115 1.10 20.43 22.89
N ILE A 116 0.59 21.65 22.72
CA ILE A 116 -0.37 21.98 21.66
C ILE A 116 0.35 22.38 20.37
N ILE A 117 1.20 23.41 20.40
CA ILE A 117 1.88 23.92 19.20
C ILE A 117 2.87 22.88 18.66
N GLY A 118 3.66 22.25 19.53
CA GLY A 118 4.54 21.14 19.17
C GLY A 118 3.77 19.93 18.62
N GLY A 119 2.68 19.54 19.29
CA GLY A 119 1.83 18.43 18.84
C GLY A 119 1.17 18.68 17.46
N VAL A 120 0.58 19.86 17.26
CA VAL A 120 -0.02 20.27 15.97
C VAL A 120 1.06 20.43 14.90
N GLY A 121 2.21 21.01 15.26
CA GLY A 121 3.36 21.17 14.38
C GLY A 121 3.85 19.83 13.86
N PHE A 122 4.06 18.85 14.75
CA PHE A 122 4.43 17.48 14.37
C PHE A 122 3.45 16.91 13.34
N ILE A 123 2.14 16.98 13.58
CA ILE A 123 1.12 16.46 12.66
C ILE A 123 1.18 17.12 11.29
N LEU A 124 1.35 18.45 11.25
CA LEU A 124 1.41 19.21 10.01
C LEU A 124 2.71 18.99 9.25
N VAL A 125 3.81 18.70 9.94
CA VAL A 125 5.09 18.32 9.31
C VAL A 125 4.99 16.96 8.60
N PHE A 126 4.18 16.01 9.08
CA PHE A 126 3.94 14.76 8.32
C PHE A 126 3.00 14.92 7.12
N LEU A 127 2.32 16.05 6.98
CA LEU A 127 1.31 16.24 5.95
C LEU A 127 1.90 16.28 4.52
N PRO A 128 3.02 16.99 4.23
CA PRO A 128 3.58 17.03 2.89
C PRO A 128 3.99 15.66 2.34
N PRO A 129 4.75 14.80 3.07
CA PRO A 129 5.07 13.45 2.62
C PRO A 129 3.83 12.63 2.24
N ILE A 130 2.76 12.73 3.03
CA ILE A 130 1.52 12.00 2.78
C ILE A 130 0.80 12.55 1.54
N LEU A 131 0.75 13.87 1.39
CA LEU A 131 0.11 14.53 0.26
C LEU A 131 0.80 14.16 -1.05
N PHE A 132 2.14 14.28 -1.12
CA PHE A 132 2.90 13.95 -2.33
C PHE A 132 2.88 12.45 -2.62
N MET A 133 2.87 11.59 -1.59
CA MET A 133 2.68 10.15 -1.75
C MET A 133 1.33 9.85 -2.42
N TYR A 134 0.23 10.42 -1.91
CA TYR A 134 -1.09 10.20 -2.52
C TYR A 134 -1.19 10.76 -3.91
N PHE A 135 -0.56 11.91 -4.17
CA PHE A 135 -0.48 12.48 -5.50
C PHE A 135 0.21 11.53 -6.49
N ALA A 136 1.35 10.97 -6.10
CA ALA A 136 2.08 10.05 -6.96
C ALA A 136 1.33 8.71 -7.16
N ILE A 137 0.68 8.19 -6.11
CA ILE A 137 -0.19 7.00 -6.23
C ILE A 137 -1.38 7.30 -7.15
N ALA A 138 -2.04 8.44 -7.00
CA ALA A 138 -3.17 8.85 -7.84
C ALA A 138 -2.74 8.96 -9.31
N LEU A 139 -1.55 9.47 -9.59
CA LEU A 139 -0.98 9.50 -10.95
C LEU A 139 -0.79 8.07 -11.52
N LEU A 140 -0.27 7.14 -10.72
CA LEU A 140 -0.07 5.74 -11.13
C LEU A 140 -1.40 4.96 -11.27
N GLU A 141 -2.40 5.31 -10.46
CA GLU A 141 -3.75 4.75 -10.50
C GLU A 141 -4.49 5.22 -11.76
N ASN A 142 -4.51 6.54 -12.01
CA ASN A 142 -5.19 7.16 -13.15
C ASN A 142 -4.52 6.83 -14.50
N SER A 143 -3.21 6.60 -14.51
CA SER A 143 -2.51 6.13 -15.72
C SER A 143 -2.78 4.66 -16.06
N GLY A 144 -3.41 3.90 -15.16
CA GLY A 144 -3.62 2.46 -15.32
C GLY A 144 -2.37 1.61 -15.10
N TYR A 145 -1.23 2.21 -14.70
CA TYR A 145 0.00 1.48 -14.40
C TYR A 145 -0.16 0.56 -13.18
N LEU A 146 -0.91 1.00 -12.16
CA LEU A 146 -1.10 0.24 -10.92
C LEU A 146 -1.71 -1.15 -11.16
N ALA A 147 -2.59 -1.30 -12.16
CA ALA A 147 -3.18 -2.59 -12.53
C ALA A 147 -2.13 -3.55 -13.12
N ARG A 148 -1.21 -3.03 -13.96
CA ARG A 148 -0.10 -3.79 -14.56
C ARG A 148 0.95 -4.18 -13.53
N ALA A 149 1.28 -3.26 -12.63
CA ALA A 149 2.13 -3.52 -11.48
C ALA A 149 1.59 -4.66 -10.61
N ALA A 150 0.28 -4.67 -10.33
CA ALA A 150 -0.36 -5.75 -9.59
C ALA A 150 -0.27 -7.09 -10.33
N PHE A 151 -0.40 -7.09 -11.66
CA PHE A 151 -0.23 -8.30 -12.49
C PHE A 151 1.22 -8.84 -12.44
N VAL A 152 2.22 -7.97 -12.59
CA VAL A 152 3.64 -8.35 -12.50
C VAL A 152 3.96 -8.95 -11.13
N MET A 153 3.37 -8.40 -10.06
CA MET A 153 3.56 -8.85 -8.69
C MET A 153 2.72 -10.07 -8.28
N ASP A 154 1.72 -10.45 -9.07
CA ASP A 154 0.79 -11.53 -8.71
C ASP A 154 1.53 -12.86 -8.47
N ARG A 155 2.52 -13.20 -9.29
CA ARG A 155 3.34 -14.42 -9.11
C ARG A 155 4.06 -14.46 -7.76
N LEU A 156 4.53 -13.31 -7.28
CA LEU A 156 5.21 -13.20 -5.98
C LEU A 156 4.19 -13.31 -4.84
N MET A 157 3.05 -12.62 -4.97
CA MET A 157 1.98 -12.65 -3.97
C MET A 157 1.38 -14.05 -3.81
N VAL A 158 1.11 -14.75 -4.92
CA VAL A 158 0.57 -16.11 -4.92
C VAL A 158 1.52 -17.09 -4.23
N LYS A 159 2.85 -16.94 -4.43
CA LYS A 159 3.85 -17.72 -3.68
C LYS A 159 3.79 -17.49 -2.17
N MET A 160 3.43 -16.28 -1.74
CA MET A 160 3.22 -15.96 -0.33
C MET A 160 1.81 -16.34 0.17
N GLY A 161 0.94 -16.87 -0.71
CA GLY A 161 -0.44 -17.23 -0.40
C GLY A 161 -1.41 -16.04 -0.40
N LEU A 162 -1.01 -14.88 -0.94
CA LEU A 162 -1.85 -13.69 -1.04
C LEU A 162 -2.35 -13.48 -2.47
N HIS A 163 -3.43 -12.71 -2.59
CA HIS A 163 -3.96 -12.24 -3.86
C HIS A 163 -3.09 -11.11 -4.42
N GLY A 164 -2.85 -11.04 -5.73
CA GLY A 164 -2.13 -9.92 -6.37
C GLY A 164 -2.64 -8.51 -6.01
N LYS A 165 -3.96 -8.32 -5.79
CA LYS A 165 -4.54 -7.03 -5.32
C LYS A 165 -4.02 -6.60 -3.94
N SER A 166 -3.49 -7.52 -3.14
CA SER A 166 -2.90 -7.25 -1.82
C SER A 166 -1.58 -6.49 -1.91
N PHE A 167 -0.91 -6.54 -3.06
CA PHE A 167 0.34 -5.84 -3.28
C PHE A 167 0.18 -4.32 -3.15
N ILE A 168 -0.91 -3.77 -3.67
CA ILE A 168 -1.18 -2.32 -3.67
C ILE A 168 -1.18 -1.79 -2.22
N PRO A 169 -2.00 -2.33 -1.29
CA PRO A 169 -1.92 -1.98 0.13
C PRO A 169 -0.55 -2.15 0.77
N LEU A 170 0.19 -3.22 0.47
CA LEU A 170 1.51 -3.46 1.07
C LEU A 170 2.54 -2.43 0.63
N LEU A 171 2.51 -2.07 -0.65
CA LEU A 171 3.32 -0.99 -1.20
C LEU A 171 2.98 0.35 -0.53
N LEU A 172 1.69 0.66 -0.39
CA LEU A 172 1.24 1.84 0.34
C LEU A 172 1.70 1.84 1.80
N GLY A 173 1.87 0.65 2.40
CA GLY A 173 2.31 0.46 3.78
C GLY A 173 3.72 0.97 4.04
N PHE A 174 4.62 0.91 3.05
CA PHE A 174 5.95 1.53 3.13
C PHE A 174 5.89 3.06 3.18
N GLY A 175 4.84 3.68 2.64
CA GLY A 175 4.59 5.11 2.79
C GLY A 175 3.91 5.42 4.12
N CYS A 176 2.67 4.94 4.28
CA CYS A 176 1.88 5.14 5.48
C CYS A 176 0.94 3.95 5.73
N THR A 177 0.94 3.42 6.94
CA THR A 177 0.12 2.25 7.32
C THR A 177 -1.39 2.56 7.30
N VAL A 178 -1.81 3.80 7.59
CA VAL A 178 -3.23 4.18 7.64
C VAL A 178 -3.93 4.00 6.28
N PRO A 179 -3.47 4.60 5.17
CA PRO A 179 -4.05 4.34 3.85
C PRO A 179 -3.83 2.92 3.36
N ALA A 180 -2.72 2.28 3.70
CA ALA A 180 -2.50 0.88 3.37
C ALA A 180 -3.64 0.01 3.92
N VAL A 181 -3.98 0.19 5.20
CA VAL A 181 -5.10 -0.52 5.83
C VAL A 181 -6.44 -0.13 5.17
N MET A 182 -6.67 1.14 4.84
CA MET A 182 -7.90 1.54 4.14
C MET A 182 -8.01 0.96 2.72
N ALA A 183 -6.89 0.90 1.99
CA ALA A 183 -6.82 0.36 0.63
C ALA A 183 -7.08 -1.16 0.61
N SER A 184 -6.79 -1.88 1.70
CA SER A 184 -7.06 -3.31 1.82
C SER A 184 -8.54 -3.68 1.60
N ARG A 185 -9.47 -2.72 1.72
CA ARG A 185 -10.90 -2.93 1.45
C ARG A 185 -11.22 -3.38 0.02
N THR A 186 -10.32 -3.13 -0.94
CA THR A 186 -10.48 -3.54 -2.34
C THR A 186 -10.05 -4.99 -2.58
N ILE A 187 -9.43 -5.65 -1.60
CA ILE A 187 -9.00 -7.05 -1.70
C ILE A 187 -10.22 -7.97 -1.59
N GLU A 188 -10.32 -8.91 -2.52
CA GLU A 188 -11.32 -9.98 -2.52
C GLU A 188 -10.93 -11.11 -1.54
N GLY A 189 -11.93 -11.59 -0.81
CA GLY A 189 -11.76 -12.61 0.22
C GLY A 189 -11.36 -12.03 1.59
N LYS A 190 -12.10 -12.43 2.63
CA LYS A 190 -11.85 -11.98 4.01
C LYS A 190 -10.47 -12.40 4.52
N SER A 191 -10.05 -13.64 4.21
CA SER A 191 -8.71 -14.17 4.55
C SER A 191 -7.58 -13.26 4.06
N ASN A 192 -7.58 -12.93 2.77
CA ASN A 192 -6.52 -12.13 2.15
C ASN A 192 -6.53 -10.69 2.68
N ARG A 193 -7.73 -10.12 2.87
CA ARG A 193 -7.89 -8.78 3.45
C ARG A 193 -7.31 -8.68 4.86
N PHE A 194 -7.72 -9.56 5.77
CA PHE A 194 -7.23 -9.53 7.15
C PHE A 194 -5.74 -9.82 7.25
N THR A 195 -5.23 -10.78 6.47
CA THR A 195 -3.79 -11.07 6.41
C THR A 195 -3.01 -9.83 5.98
N THR A 196 -3.46 -9.13 4.94
CA THR A 196 -2.81 -7.90 4.44
C THR A 196 -2.85 -6.77 5.47
N ILE A 197 -3.97 -6.60 6.19
CA ILE A 197 -4.08 -5.61 7.28
C ILE A 197 -3.10 -5.93 8.41
N LEU A 198 -2.98 -7.21 8.80
CA LEU A 198 -2.12 -7.66 9.91
C LEU A 198 -0.62 -7.53 9.60
N ILE A 199 -0.21 -7.74 8.36
CA ILE A 199 1.21 -7.62 7.97
C ILE A 199 1.60 -6.20 7.56
N SER A 200 0.65 -5.32 7.21
CA SER A 200 0.92 -3.94 6.80
C SER A 200 1.77 -3.14 7.82
N PRO A 201 1.56 -3.25 9.15
CA PRO A 201 2.41 -2.59 10.15
C PRO A 201 3.87 -3.07 10.18
N LEU A 202 4.19 -4.23 9.62
CA LEU A 202 5.56 -4.75 9.53
C LEU A 202 6.34 -4.07 8.39
N MET A 203 5.65 -3.43 7.45
CA MET A 203 6.27 -2.55 6.47
C MET A 203 6.69 -1.26 7.18
N SER A 204 8.01 -1.01 7.21
CA SER A 204 8.56 0.15 7.90
C SER A 204 8.41 1.40 7.05
N CYS A 205 7.69 2.39 7.58
CA CYS A 205 7.52 3.69 6.94
C CYS A 205 8.66 4.67 7.27
N ALA A 206 8.81 5.72 6.48
CA ALA A 206 9.83 6.75 6.69
C ALA A 206 9.75 7.44 8.06
N ALA A 207 8.55 7.52 8.66
CA ALA A 207 8.39 8.08 10.00
C ALA A 207 9.08 7.25 11.11
N ARG A 208 9.41 5.97 10.85
CA ARG A 208 10.16 5.12 11.79
C ARG A 208 11.68 5.28 11.67
N LEU A 209 12.16 5.80 10.53
CA LEU A 209 13.58 5.92 10.25
C LEU A 209 14.31 6.79 11.30
N PRO A 210 13.80 7.96 11.73
CA PRO A 210 14.45 8.77 12.76
C PRO A 210 14.62 8.02 14.09
N VAL A 211 13.62 7.23 14.48
CA VAL A 211 13.67 6.41 15.70
C VAL A 211 14.71 5.30 15.56
N TYR A 212 14.76 4.62 14.41
CA TYR A 212 15.77 3.59 14.15
C TYR A 212 17.18 4.16 14.12
N VAL A 213 17.38 5.34 13.51
CA VAL A 213 18.66 6.04 13.49
C VAL A 213 19.06 6.48 14.89
N LEU A 214 18.15 7.03 15.69
CA LEU A 214 18.43 7.45 17.06
C LEU A 214 18.85 6.26 17.93
N VAL A 215 18.08 5.17 17.92
CA VAL A 215 18.41 3.97 18.70
C VAL A 215 19.71 3.34 18.20
N ALA A 216 19.87 3.18 16.88
CA ALA A 216 21.10 2.61 16.32
C ALA A 216 22.32 3.50 16.59
N GLY A 217 22.17 4.82 16.56
CA GLY A 217 23.25 5.77 16.87
C GLY A 217 23.69 5.74 18.33
N VAL A 218 22.76 5.53 19.27
CA VAL A 218 23.06 5.45 20.70
C VAL A 218 23.73 4.12 21.06
N PHE A 219 23.21 2.98 20.57
CA PHE A 219 23.72 1.66 20.97
C PHE A 219 24.85 1.15 20.08
N PHE A 220 24.87 1.49 18.78
CA PHE A 220 25.80 0.96 17.78
C PHE A 220 26.36 2.05 16.86
N PRO A 221 27.06 3.06 17.41
CA PRO A 221 27.49 4.25 16.67
C PRO A 221 28.38 3.94 15.45
N MET A 222 29.20 2.89 15.51
CA MET A 222 30.14 2.52 14.44
C MET A 222 29.46 1.80 13.25
N ILE A 223 28.32 1.16 13.47
CA ILE A 223 27.62 0.31 12.49
C ILE A 223 26.13 0.67 12.35
N SER A 224 25.76 1.90 12.70
CA SER A 224 24.36 2.37 12.76
C SER A 224 23.63 2.16 11.44
N GLY A 225 24.26 2.46 10.31
CA GLY A 225 23.69 2.24 8.98
C GLY A 225 23.36 0.77 8.69
N THR A 226 24.26 -0.15 9.06
CA THR A 226 24.04 -1.60 8.88
C THR A 226 22.93 -2.10 9.80
N VAL A 227 22.86 -1.60 11.04
CA VAL A 227 21.79 -1.94 11.98
C VAL A 227 20.44 -1.49 11.43
N VAL A 228 20.32 -0.23 10.98
CA VAL A 228 19.07 0.27 10.38
C VAL A 228 18.68 -0.56 9.16
N PHE A 229 19.62 -0.84 8.25
CA PHE A 229 19.37 -1.69 7.09
C PHE A 229 18.87 -3.09 7.49
N SER A 230 19.50 -3.71 8.50
CA SER A 230 19.09 -5.01 9.02
C SER A 230 17.66 -4.99 9.58
N MET A 231 17.24 -3.91 10.26
CA MET A 231 15.87 -3.77 10.78
C MET A 231 14.83 -3.69 9.66
N TYR A 232 15.14 -2.98 8.57
CA TYR A 232 14.27 -2.93 7.39
C TYR A 232 14.14 -4.31 6.72
N MET A 233 15.25 -5.02 6.53
CA MET A 233 15.24 -6.38 5.98
C MET A 233 14.48 -7.35 6.89
N LEU A 234 14.69 -7.26 8.20
CA LEU A 234 13.96 -8.07 9.18
C LEU A 234 12.46 -7.79 9.11
N GLY A 235 12.03 -6.54 8.96
CA GLY A 235 10.62 -6.18 8.77
C GLY A 235 9.99 -6.87 7.55
N ILE A 236 10.67 -6.84 6.40
CA ILE A 236 10.20 -7.52 5.17
C ILE A 236 10.13 -9.04 5.38
N VAL A 237 11.21 -9.64 5.91
CA VAL A 237 11.26 -11.08 6.17
C VAL A 237 10.15 -11.50 7.15
N MET A 238 9.95 -10.73 8.21
CA MET A 238 8.91 -11.02 9.21
C MET A 238 7.51 -10.85 8.63
N ALA A 239 7.30 -9.88 7.74
CA ALA A 239 6.03 -9.74 7.02
C ALA A 239 5.72 -10.98 6.17
N VAL A 240 6.72 -11.52 5.47
CA VAL A 240 6.57 -12.76 4.68
C VAL A 240 6.29 -13.96 5.59
N ILE A 241 7.04 -14.12 6.68
CA ILE A 241 6.86 -15.21 7.64
C ILE A 241 5.45 -15.15 8.25
N MET A 242 5.04 -13.98 8.75
CA MET A 242 3.71 -13.80 9.35
C MET A 242 2.59 -14.04 8.34
N ALA A 243 2.76 -13.59 7.09
CA ALA A 243 1.80 -13.86 6.04
C ALA A 243 1.61 -15.37 5.82
N LEU A 244 2.70 -16.13 5.72
CA LEU A 244 2.67 -17.59 5.56
C LEU A 244 2.07 -18.29 6.77
N ILE A 245 2.41 -17.86 7.99
CA ILE A 245 1.83 -18.39 9.23
C ILE A 245 0.33 -18.17 9.22
N PHE A 246 -0.15 -16.93 9.02
CA PHE A 246 -1.58 -16.62 9.03
C PHE A 246 -2.37 -17.37 7.96
N LYS A 247 -1.79 -17.58 6.77
CA LYS A 247 -2.42 -18.39 5.72
C LYS A 247 -2.51 -19.88 6.07
N ARG A 248 -1.53 -20.42 6.80
CA ARG A 248 -1.51 -21.83 7.23
C ARG A 248 -2.38 -22.08 8.47
N THR A 249 -2.44 -21.15 9.42
CA THR A 249 -3.10 -21.36 10.71
C THR A 249 -4.50 -20.76 10.76
N LEU A 250 -4.64 -19.44 10.60
CA LEU A 250 -5.90 -18.72 10.86
C LEU A 250 -6.82 -18.65 9.63
N PHE A 251 -6.27 -18.55 8.42
CA PHE A 251 -7.05 -18.14 7.24
C PHE A 251 -6.81 -19.05 6.01
N GLN A 252 -7.23 -20.32 6.11
CA GLN A 252 -7.02 -21.43 5.16
C GLN A 252 -7.73 -21.32 3.79
N GLN A 253 -8.00 -20.12 3.28
CA GLN A 253 -8.53 -19.93 1.92
C GLN A 253 -7.39 -19.94 0.89
N ARG A 254 -7.53 -20.74 -0.18
CA ARG A 254 -6.62 -20.69 -1.33
C ARG A 254 -6.73 -19.31 -2.01
N ALA A 255 -5.60 -18.72 -2.38
CA ALA A 255 -5.58 -17.53 -3.22
C ALA A 255 -6.10 -17.93 -4.61
N SER A 256 -7.16 -17.28 -5.08
CA SER A 256 -7.61 -17.41 -6.47
C SER A 256 -6.65 -16.63 -7.37
N PRO A 257 -6.25 -17.15 -8.53
CA PRO A 257 -5.53 -16.39 -9.54
C PRO A 257 -6.30 -15.12 -9.88
N LEU A 258 -5.57 -14.01 -10.06
CA LEU A 258 -6.16 -12.73 -10.44
C LEU A 258 -6.68 -12.80 -11.88
N LEU A 259 -7.99 -12.96 -12.06
CA LEU A 259 -8.66 -12.62 -13.32
C LEU A 259 -8.93 -11.12 -13.30
N MET A 260 -8.07 -10.33 -13.96
CA MET A 260 -8.29 -8.91 -14.12
C MET A 260 -8.28 -8.58 -15.61
N GLU A 261 -9.38 -8.04 -16.11
CA GLU A 261 -9.38 -7.37 -17.41
C GLU A 261 -8.49 -6.12 -17.27
N LEU A 262 -7.40 -6.05 -18.05
CA LEU A 262 -6.47 -4.94 -17.94
C LEU A 262 -7.16 -3.64 -18.42
N PRO A 263 -7.21 -2.58 -17.59
CA PRO A 263 -7.79 -1.32 -18.02
C PRO A 263 -6.92 -0.66 -19.10
N MET A 264 -7.57 0.00 -20.06
CA MET A 264 -6.88 0.78 -21.09
C MET A 264 -6.05 1.91 -20.46
N TYR A 265 -4.91 2.23 -21.05
CA TYR A 265 -4.12 3.40 -20.66
C TYR A 265 -4.95 4.68 -20.83
N GLN A 266 -4.96 5.51 -19.79
CA GLN A 266 -5.59 6.82 -19.80
C GLN A 266 -4.55 7.86 -19.38
N MET A 267 -4.56 9.03 -20.02
CA MET A 267 -3.71 10.14 -19.59
C MET A 267 -4.28 10.71 -18.28
N PRO A 268 -3.52 10.72 -17.17
CA PRO A 268 -4.01 11.26 -15.91
C PRO A 268 -4.24 12.77 -16.04
N THR A 269 -5.45 13.25 -15.74
CA THR A 269 -5.70 14.68 -15.66
C THR A 269 -5.21 15.21 -14.31
N LEU A 270 -4.58 16.39 -14.30
CA LEU A 270 -4.13 17.03 -13.06
C LEU A 270 -5.31 17.38 -12.15
N ARG A 271 -6.49 17.63 -12.74
CA ARG A 271 -7.72 17.92 -12.00
C ARG A 271 -8.16 16.73 -11.18
N ASP A 272 -8.28 15.55 -11.79
CA ASP A 272 -8.77 14.36 -11.07
C ASP A 272 -7.75 13.91 -10.02
N THR A 273 -6.47 13.96 -10.38
CA THR A 273 -5.36 13.60 -9.48
C THR A 273 -5.31 14.52 -8.25
N SER A 274 -5.48 15.84 -8.43
CA SER A 274 -5.48 16.80 -7.30
C SER A 274 -6.71 16.67 -6.40
N ILE A 275 -7.91 16.46 -6.98
CA ILE A 275 -9.13 16.22 -6.19
C ILE A 275 -8.97 14.95 -5.35
N GLN A 276 -8.54 13.85 -5.95
CA GLN A 276 -8.34 12.58 -5.25
C GLN A 276 -7.30 12.70 -4.13
N THR A 277 -6.21 13.43 -4.39
CA THR A 277 -5.17 13.71 -3.39
C THR A 277 -5.72 14.52 -2.23
N TRP A 278 -6.49 15.57 -2.51
CA TRP A 278 -7.09 16.44 -1.50
C TRP A 278 -8.05 15.68 -0.60
N GLU A 279 -8.95 14.88 -1.18
CA GLU A 279 -9.92 14.07 -0.42
C GLU A 279 -9.23 13.08 0.52
N ARG A 280 -8.22 12.36 0.02
CA ARG A 280 -7.46 11.37 0.80
C ARG A 280 -6.64 12.05 1.91
N THR A 281 -6.04 13.20 1.62
CA THR A 281 -5.26 13.99 2.60
C THR A 281 -6.17 14.55 3.71
N MET A 282 -7.34 15.08 3.36
CA MET A 282 -8.28 15.60 4.34
C MET A 282 -8.88 14.49 5.21
N LEU A 283 -9.13 13.31 4.63
CA LEU A 283 -9.55 12.13 5.39
C LEU A 283 -8.49 11.71 6.41
N PHE A 284 -7.21 11.73 6.03
CA PHE A 284 -6.09 11.48 6.94
C PHE A 284 -6.09 12.50 8.08
N LEU A 285 -6.18 13.80 7.78
CA LEU A 285 -6.13 14.86 8.79
C LEU A 285 -7.27 14.74 9.81
N LYS A 286 -8.51 14.47 9.35
CA LYS A 286 -9.67 14.29 10.24
C LYS A 286 -9.56 13.06 11.13
N LYS A 287 -9.13 11.92 10.57
CA LYS A 287 -9.08 10.65 11.32
C LYS A 287 -7.80 10.52 12.13
N ALA A 288 -6.66 10.45 11.45
CA ALA A 288 -5.36 10.22 12.10
C ALA A 288 -4.92 11.43 12.92
N GLY A 289 -5.14 12.66 12.43
CA GLY A 289 -4.77 13.88 13.15
C GLY A 289 -5.38 13.98 14.54
N THR A 290 -6.66 13.61 14.70
CA THR A 290 -7.34 13.62 16.01
C THR A 290 -6.69 12.65 17.00
N TYR A 291 -6.36 11.43 16.57
CA TYR A 291 -5.70 10.45 17.45
C TYR A 291 -4.26 10.82 17.76
N LEU A 292 -3.52 11.37 16.78
CA LEU A 292 -2.14 11.83 16.98
C LEU A 292 -2.07 13.02 17.95
N LEU A 293 -3.00 13.97 17.84
CA LEU A 293 -3.08 15.13 18.73
C LEU A 293 -3.47 14.71 20.16
N ALA A 294 -4.43 13.80 20.30
CA ALA A 294 -4.76 13.23 21.61
C ALA A 294 -3.54 12.51 22.21
N GLY A 295 -2.81 11.74 21.40
CA GLY A 295 -1.58 11.06 21.81
C GLY A 295 -0.47 12.03 22.23
N SER A 296 -0.26 13.13 21.49
CA SER A 296 0.77 14.12 21.83
C SER A 296 0.45 14.83 23.15
N ILE A 297 -0.82 15.17 23.39
CA ILE A 297 -1.25 15.76 24.67
C ILE A 297 -1.07 14.78 25.83
N ILE A 298 -1.41 13.50 25.63
CA ILE A 298 -1.22 12.46 26.65
C ILE A 298 0.28 12.25 26.93
N LEU A 299 1.11 12.20 25.89
CA LEU A 299 2.56 12.05 26.04
C LEU A 299 3.17 13.26 26.74
N TRP A 300 2.76 14.47 26.38
CA TRP A 300 3.17 15.70 27.07
C TRP A 300 2.74 15.67 28.54
N PHE A 301 1.52 15.23 28.84
CA PHE A 301 1.04 15.10 30.21
C PHE A 301 1.86 14.06 30.98
N ALA A 302 2.12 12.89 30.38
CA ALA A 302 2.93 11.85 31.01
C ALA A 302 4.39 12.26 31.21
N SER A 303 4.97 13.05 30.30
CA SER A 303 6.34 13.56 30.44
C SER A 303 6.42 14.68 31.48
N SER A 304 5.43 15.57 31.53
CA SER A 304 5.40 16.72 32.45
C SER A 304 5.00 16.33 33.89
N PHE A 305 4.14 15.32 34.06
CA PHE A 305 3.65 14.82 35.35
C PHE A 305 4.21 13.43 35.75
N GLY A 306 5.27 12.98 35.08
CA GLY A 306 5.89 11.67 35.31
C GLY A 306 6.50 11.50 36.72
N PRO A 307 6.97 10.29 37.08
CA PRO A 307 7.46 9.96 38.43
C PRO A 307 8.67 10.78 38.92
N ALA A 308 9.26 11.63 38.08
CA ALA A 308 10.32 12.59 38.44
C ALA A 308 9.81 14.00 38.82
N GLY A 309 8.49 14.26 38.77
CA GLY A 309 7.89 15.57 39.09
C GLY A 309 8.01 16.58 37.93
N PHE A 310 7.60 17.85 38.18
CA PHE A 310 7.66 18.96 37.22
C PHE A 310 9.11 19.27 36.80
N GLY A 311 9.64 18.50 35.86
CA GLY A 311 10.85 18.84 35.13
C GLY A 311 10.45 19.58 33.86
N VAL A 312 10.49 20.91 33.92
CA VAL A 312 10.42 21.79 32.75
C VAL A 312 11.44 21.33 31.70
#